data_AF-A0A7W0S819-F1
#
_entry.id   AF-A0A7W0S819-F1
#
_cell.length_a   1.000
_cell.length_b   1.000
_cell.length_c   1.000
_cell.angle_alpha   90.00
_cell.angle_beta   90.00
_cell.angle_gamma   90.00
#
_symmetry.space_group_name_H-M   'P 1'
#
loop_
_entity.id
_entity.type
_entity.pdbx_description
1 polymer ?
#
loop_
_entity_poly.entity_id
_entity_poly.type
_entity_poly.pdbx_seq_one_letter_code
_entity_poly.pdbx_strand_id
1 'polypeptide(L)'
;ELMTTEVSDAIGRYIVALGRRTRDMPGVELGVSSRAMIHLMSASKASARLNGRHVVTIDDVREMAPYVLRHRMILSEGASADEVLQRAMDSVPAPLPSRVGLA
;
A
#
# COMPACT_ATOMS: atom_id res chain seq x y z
N GLU A 1 -12.77 -8.61 -14.34
CA GLU A 1 -12.01 -9.49 -13.43
C GLU A 1 -11.33 -8.76 -12.28
N LEU A 2 -10.42 -7.80 -12.49
CA LEU A 2 -9.90 -6.94 -11.40
C LEU A 2 -10.91 -5.86 -10.96
N MET A 3 -11.74 -5.38 -11.88
CA MET A 3 -12.75 -4.35 -11.60
C MET A 3 -13.85 -4.83 -10.64
N THR A 4 -14.02 -6.16 -10.53
CA THR A 4 -14.99 -6.79 -9.61
C THR A 4 -14.34 -7.22 -8.29
N THR A 5 -13.03 -7.02 -8.11
CA THR A 5 -12.36 -7.27 -6.83
C THR A 5 -12.68 -6.12 -5.88
N GLU A 6 -13.30 -6.47 -4.76
CA GLU A 6 -13.73 -5.52 -3.75
C GLU A 6 -12.55 -5.00 -2.93
N VAL A 7 -12.60 -3.71 -2.63
CA VAL A 7 -11.66 -3.04 -1.75
C VAL A 7 -12.48 -2.26 -0.75
N SER A 8 -12.31 -2.58 0.53
CA SER A 8 -12.97 -1.81 1.57
C SER A 8 -12.39 -0.39 1.65
N ASP A 9 -13.23 0.54 2.05
CA ASP A 9 -12.83 1.91 2.35
C ASP A 9 -11.62 1.98 3.31
N ALA A 10 -11.55 1.05 4.28
CA ALA A 10 -10.46 0.97 5.24
C ALA A 10 -9.11 0.68 4.55
N ILE A 11 -9.10 -0.25 3.59
CA ILE A 11 -7.92 -0.57 2.79
C ILE A 11 -7.54 0.62 1.88
N GLY A 12 -8.53 1.25 1.24
CA GLY A 12 -8.30 2.46 0.44
C GLY A 12 -7.67 3.59 1.26
N ARG A 13 -8.19 3.83 2.46
CA ARG A 13 -7.63 4.81 3.40
C ARG A 13 -6.22 4.44 3.86
N TYR A 14 -5.93 3.15 4.10
CA TYR A 14 -4.58 2.69 4.43
C TYR A 14 -3.58 2.98 3.29
N ILE A 15 -3.93 2.66 2.04
CA ILE A 15 -3.06 2.95 0.87
C ILE A 15 -2.77 4.46 0.76
N VAL A 16 -3.79 5.29 0.96
CA VAL A 16 -3.62 6.75 0.95
C VAL A 16 -2.74 7.23 2.10
N ALA A 17 -2.96 6.69 3.31
CA ALA A 17 -2.17 7.01 4.49
C ALA A 17 -0.70 6.61 4.31
N LEU A 18 -0.43 5.41 3.77
CA LEU A 18 0.90 4.93 3.45
C LEU A 18 1.59 5.85 2.44
N GLY A 19 0.91 6.19 1.35
CA GLY A 19 1.47 7.09 0.34
C GLY A 19 1.78 8.48 0.89
N ARG A 20 0.90 9.04 1.74
CA ARG A 20 1.17 10.30 2.45
C ARG A 20 2.36 10.16 3.39
N ARG A 21 2.41 9.09 4.19
CA ARG A 21 3.47 8.86 5.15
C ARG A 21 4.84 8.85 4.50
N THR A 22 4.98 8.28 3.30
CA THR A 22 6.27 8.30 2.58
C THR A 22 6.84 9.71 2.37
N ARG A 23 6.00 10.75 2.29
CA ARG A 23 6.43 12.14 2.08
C ARG A 23 7.00 12.79 3.34
N ASP A 24 6.66 12.23 4.51
CA ASP A 24 7.09 12.73 5.81
C ASP A 24 8.23 11.88 6.39
N MET A 25 8.74 10.89 5.64
CA MET A 25 9.80 10.01 6.10
C MET A 25 11.18 10.68 6.03
N PRO A 26 12.03 10.54 7.06
CA PRO A 26 13.41 11.02 7.00
C PRO A 26 14.17 10.44 5.81
N GLY A 27 14.93 11.29 5.11
CA GLY A 27 15.71 10.90 3.92
C GLY A 27 14.89 10.85 2.63
N VAL A 28 13.61 11.21 2.65
CA VAL A 28 12.78 11.35 1.44
C VAL A 28 12.72 12.81 1.00
N GLU A 29 13.17 13.08 -0.22
CA GLU A 29 13.05 14.39 -0.87
C GLU A 29 11.72 14.52 -1.61
N LEU A 30 11.23 13.42 -2.18
CA LEU A 30 9.92 13.33 -2.80
C LEU A 30 9.29 11.96 -2.54
N GLY A 31 8.22 11.93 -1.75
CA GLY A 31 7.46 10.70 -1.51
C GLY A 31 6.58 10.31 -2.70
N VAL A 32 5.86 9.19 -2.57
CA VAL A 32 5.12 8.61 -3.69
C VAL A 32 3.93 9.47 -4.12
N SER A 33 3.61 9.46 -5.42
CA SER A 33 2.49 10.23 -5.99
C SER A 33 1.14 9.51 -5.86
N SER A 34 0.05 10.22 -6.14
CA SER A 34 -1.30 9.60 -6.23
C SER A 34 -1.39 8.51 -7.29
N ARG A 35 -0.62 8.64 -8.39
CA ARG A 35 -0.52 7.57 -9.39
C ARG A 35 0.05 6.30 -8.76
N ALA A 36 1.09 6.42 -7.92
CA ALA A 36 1.68 5.27 -7.25
C ALA A 36 0.68 4.51 -6.38
N MET A 37 -0.17 5.25 -5.67
CA MET A 37 -1.26 4.68 -4.85
C MET A 37 -2.30 3.93 -5.69
N ILE A 38 -2.68 4.45 -6.86
CA ILE A 38 -3.58 3.75 -7.79
C ILE A 38 -2.94 2.46 -8.32
N HIS A 39 -1.65 2.49 -8.65
CA HIS A 39 -0.95 1.29 -9.09
C HIS A 39 -0.82 0.25 -7.98
N LEU A 40 -0.58 0.67 -6.74
CA LEU A 40 -0.55 -0.23 -5.58
C LEU A 40 -1.92 -0.90 -5.39
N MET A 41 -3.00 -0.13 -5.45
CA MET A 41 -4.36 -0.65 -5.40
C MET A 41 -4.60 -1.75 -6.46
N SER A 42 -4.22 -1.49 -7.71
CA SER A 42 -4.38 -2.45 -8.80
C SER A 42 -3.53 -3.70 -8.60
N ALA A 43 -2.29 -3.56 -8.11
CA ALA A 43 -1.42 -4.70 -7.79
C ALA A 43 -1.99 -5.55 -6.66
N SER A 44 -2.51 -4.92 -5.60
CA SER A 44 -3.15 -5.64 -4.49
C SER A 44 -4.43 -6.37 -4.93
N LYS A 45 -5.23 -5.79 -5.83
CA LYS A 45 -6.36 -6.50 -6.44
C LYS A 45 -5.91 -7.73 -7.24
N ALA A 46 -4.79 -7.63 -7.94
CA ALA A 46 -4.22 -8.76 -8.66
C ALA A 46 -3.70 -9.84 -7.70
N SER A 47 -2.97 -9.46 -6.65
CA SER A 47 -2.52 -10.42 -5.61
C SER A 47 -3.71 -11.15 -4.99
N ALA A 48 -4.77 -10.44 -4.60
CA ALA A 48 -5.98 -11.07 -4.05
C ALA A 48 -6.57 -12.12 -5.01
N ARG A 49 -6.69 -11.78 -6.30
CA ARG A 49 -7.23 -12.69 -7.33
C ARG A 49 -6.33 -13.90 -7.60
N LEU A 50 -5.02 -13.71 -7.65
CA LEU A 50 -4.04 -14.79 -7.81
C LEU A 50 -4.09 -15.76 -6.62
N ASN A 51 -4.44 -15.26 -5.45
CA ASN A 51 -4.68 -16.05 -4.23
C ASN A 51 -6.13 -16.58 -4.11
N GLY A 52 -6.92 -16.55 -5.19
CA GLY A 52 -8.29 -17.08 -5.21
C GLY A 52 -9.32 -16.27 -4.40
N ARG A 53 -8.98 -15.05 -3.97
CA ARG A 53 -9.86 -14.17 -3.20
C ARG A 53 -10.48 -13.07 -4.07
N HIS A 54 -11.69 -12.64 -3.69
CA HIS A 54 -12.42 -11.55 -4.36
C HIS A 54 -12.37 -10.22 -3.58
N VAL A 55 -11.74 -10.21 -2.41
CA VAL A 55 -11.57 -9.05 -1.54
C VAL A 55 -10.08 -8.80 -1.30
N VAL A 56 -9.66 -7.54 -1.33
CA VAL A 56 -8.29 -7.13 -0.99
C VAL A 56 -8.13 -7.08 0.53
N THR A 57 -7.07 -7.71 1.02
CA THR A 57 -6.64 -7.69 2.41
C THR A 57 -5.47 -6.74 2.61
N ILE A 58 -5.14 -6.45 3.87
CA ILE A 58 -3.97 -5.65 4.20
C ILE A 58 -2.66 -6.33 3.76
N ASP A 59 -2.62 -7.66 3.80
CA ASP A 59 -1.44 -8.43 3.42
C ASP A 59 -1.14 -8.27 1.93
N ASP A 60 -2.17 -8.27 1.07
CA ASP A 60 -2.00 -7.98 -0.37
C ASP A 60 -1.40 -6.59 -0.63
N VAL A 61 -1.72 -5.61 0.22
CA VAL A 61 -1.18 -4.25 0.10
C VAL A 61 0.27 -4.20 0.55
N ARG A 62 0.57 -4.80 1.70
CA ARG A 62 1.91 -4.82 2.28
C ARG A 62 2.88 -5.64 1.43
N GLU A 63 2.44 -6.78 0.92
CA GLU A 63 3.21 -7.62 0.00
C GLU A 63 3.53 -6.87 -1.30
N MET A 64 2.56 -6.15 -1.88
CA MET A 64 2.77 -5.46 -3.15
C MET A 64 3.49 -4.11 -3.02
N ALA A 65 3.52 -3.51 -1.83
CA ALA A 65 4.09 -2.18 -1.63
C ALA A 65 5.57 -2.08 -2.05
N PRO A 66 6.50 -2.99 -1.68
CA PRO A 66 7.89 -2.94 -2.14
C PRO A 66 8.02 -3.01 -3.66
N TYR A 67 7.22 -3.86 -4.31
CA TYR A 67 7.28 -4.03 -5.76
C TYR A 67 6.77 -2.82 -6.54
N VAL A 68 5.88 -2.01 -5.95
CA VAL A 68 5.26 -0.85 -6.60
C VAL A 68 5.90 0.48 -6.18
N LEU A 69 6.22 0.67 -4.91
CA LEU A 69 6.54 1.98 -4.33
C LEU A 69 8.04 2.28 -4.23
N ARG A 70 8.91 1.26 -4.07
CA ARG A 70 10.35 1.48 -3.77
C ARG A 70 11.05 2.35 -4.81
N HIS A 71 10.69 2.18 -6.08
CA HIS A 71 11.29 2.89 -7.22
C HIS A 71 10.58 4.21 -7.55
N ARG A 72 9.67 4.67 -6.68
CA ARG A 72 8.79 5.82 -6.92
C ARG A 72 8.94 6.92 -5.89
N MET A 73 10.07 6.93 -5.18
CA MET A 73 10.48 7.98 -4.25
C MET A 73 11.81 8.57 -4.74
N ILE A 74 12.02 9.85 -4.47
CA ILE A 74 13.34 10.48 -4.58
C ILE A 74 13.87 10.56 -3.15
N LEU A 75 15.08 10.03 -2.96
CA LEU A 75 15.72 9.91 -1.66
C LEU A 75 17.01 10.72 -1.65
N SER A 76 17.34 11.26 -0.48
CA SER A 76 18.65 11.84 -0.24
C SER A 76 19.74 10.79 -0.30
N GLU A 77 20.98 11.23 -0.52
CA GLU A 77 22.15 10.36 -0.58
C GLU A 77 22.26 9.48 0.68
N GLY A 78 22.50 8.18 0.48
CA GLY A 78 22.66 7.21 1.56
C GLY A 78 21.36 6.68 2.18
N ALA A 79 20.18 7.19 1.79
CA ALA A 79 18.90 6.63 2.25
C ALA A 79 18.50 5.38 1.45
N SER A 80 18.01 4.35 2.14
CA SER A 80 17.52 3.11 1.54
C SER A 80 16.01 3.17 1.32
N ALA A 81 15.57 2.95 0.08
CA ALA A 81 14.15 2.92 -0.27
C ALA A 81 13.38 1.81 0.47
N ASP A 82 14.01 0.65 0.63
CA ASP A 82 13.40 -0.50 1.31
C ASP A 82 13.23 -0.22 2.81
N GLU A 83 14.24 0.39 3.46
CA GLU A 83 14.14 0.77 4.88
C GLU A 83 13.12 1.87 5.11
N VAL A 84 13.10 2.90 4.26
CA VAL A 84 12.12 3.99 4.30
C VAL A 84 10.71 3.43 4.17
N LEU A 85 10.49 2.56 3.19
CA LEU A 85 9.18 1.99 2.94
C LEU A 85 8.75 1.06 4.07
N GLN A 86 9.65 0.23 4.59
CA GLN A 86 9.35 -0.64 5.73
C GLN A 86 8.93 0.20 6.95
N ARG A 87 9.71 1.21 7.32
CA ARG A 87 9.37 2.13 8.43
C ARG A 87 8.05 2.86 8.19
N ALA A 88 7.76 3.26 6.95
CA ALA A 88 6.48 3.87 6.61
C ALA A 88 5.31 2.88 6.85
N MET A 89 5.43 1.64 6.39
CA MET A 89 4.42 0.59 6.61
C MET A 89 4.22 0.24 8.09
N ASP A 90 5.28 0.25 8.88
CA ASP A 90 5.23 -0.02 10.32
C ASP A 90 4.57 1.14 11.10
N SER A 91 4.76 2.38 10.62
CA SER A 91 4.22 3.56 11.28
C SER A 91 2.75 3.87 10.96
N VAL A 92 2.20 3.29 9.89
CA VAL A 92 0.78 3.47 9.53
C VAL A 92 -0.01 2.31 10.15
N PRO A 93 -0.95 2.59 11.08
CA PRO A 93 -1.76 1.54 11.68
C PRO A 93 -2.52 0.75 10.61
N ALA A 94 -2.39 -0.58 10.67
CA ALA A 94 -3.20 -1.45 9.83
C ALA A 94 -4.70 -1.25 10.15
N PRO A 95 -5.58 -1.27 9.14
CA PRO A 95 -7.01 -1.21 9.40
C PRO A 95 -7.45 -2.42 10.21
N LEU A 96 -8.33 -2.19 11.19
CA LEU A 96 -8.95 -3.28 11.93
C LEU A 96 -9.72 -4.19 10.95
N PRO A 97 -9.77 -5.51 11.18
CA PRO A 97 -10.57 -6.41 10.37
C PRO A 97 -12.00 -5.88 10.27
N SER A 98 -12.46 -5.64 9.04
CA SER A 98 -13.84 -5.25 8.82
C SER A 98 -14.74 -6.38 9.31
N ARG A 99 -15.64 -6.10 10.26
CA ARG A 99 -16.64 -7.07 10.80
C ARG A 99 -17.77 -7.36 9.80
N VAL A 100 -17.43 -7.52 8.53
CA VAL A 100 -18.42 -7.76 7.47
C VAL A 100 -18.39 -9.26 7.16
N GLY A 101 -19.44 -9.99 7.56
CA GLY A 101 -19.65 -11.39 7.13
C GLY A 101 -20.04 -12.44 8.19
N LEU A 102 -20.77 -12.08 9.26
CA LEU A 102 -21.59 -13.04 10.01
C LEU A 102 -23.03 -12.53 10.04
N ALA A 103 -23.71 -12.62 8.90
CA ALA A 103 -25.16 -12.48 8.78
C ALA A 103 -25.62 -13.35 7.62
#